data_AF-A0A9E3NTT6-F1
#
_entry.id   AF-A0A9E3NTT6-F1
#
_cell.length_a   1.000
_cell.length_b   1.000
_cell.length_c   1.000
_cell.angle_alpha   90.00
_cell.angle_beta   90.00
_cell.angle_gamma   90.00
#
_symmetry.space_group_name_H-M   'P 1'
#
loop_
_entity.id
_entity.type
_entity.pdbx_description
1 polymer ?
#
loop_
_entity_poly.entity_id
_entity_poly.type
_entity_poly.pdbx_seq_one_letter_code
_entity_poly.pdbx_strand_id
1 'polypeptide(L)'
;MRMSSFAYAGLACLSLAILSGACGLPTPPVSVVKAGSAEIEAIRGDNVKFRRGGQEAYGGLRPGYYVVRGLDDWRAAWPQGKEPALPATLDTRTTMMLLAVSEEKETVELKVRKVFETGDKIHVWVKETLAGEGCTAKAERTPFDAVSAPRIDKPVKFYVEAGRAESCGAPPSASVQCRIANGQAWSAKVAAQPGDTIDCEMSAESRGKFALVDRVLSMGEMPAGSSTKLAYTNGAGRGTFPIDVFGTYTVRAEAGDESGRKGTASAAVEALPPKTKDVLVQLIWTNFDVSDDPDTFPRVKLRAFDEAPAKKEPAKKEPPKKEPPKREPECSLEAPRPELCQVKTHSAYTHMKINASSKKLPLEVLYVDERIEKGPLVCVQLYFDGARTAETCDRNHRDPDAQWAVGTVDMATGKLLDPPAVTAGAPDAGPPNKK
;
A
#
# COMPACT_ATOMS: atom_id res chain seq x y z
N MET A 1 -32.44 18.69 55.16
CA MET A 1 -32.70 18.04 56.46
C MET A 1 -31.66 16.94 56.63
N ARG A 2 -30.60 17.21 57.40
CA ARG A 2 -30.35 16.69 58.76
C ARG A 2 -30.40 15.16 58.81
N MET A 3 -29.21 14.55 58.78
CA MET A 3 -28.46 14.02 59.94
C MET A 3 -28.88 12.59 60.25
N SER A 4 -27.93 11.66 60.19
CA SER A 4 -27.46 10.94 61.38
C SER A 4 -26.27 10.04 61.02
N SER A 5 -25.15 10.32 61.68
CA SER A 5 -23.98 9.47 61.80
C SER A 5 -24.30 8.20 62.58
N PHE A 6 -23.70 7.08 62.21
CA PHE A 6 -23.29 6.05 63.18
C PHE A 6 -21.91 5.53 62.80
N ALA A 7 -20.98 5.71 63.74
CA ALA A 7 -19.67 5.10 63.76
C ALA A 7 -19.81 3.65 64.25
N TYR A 8 -19.10 2.72 63.64
CA TYR A 8 -18.71 1.46 64.28
C TYR A 8 -17.24 1.17 63.95
N ALA A 9 -16.43 1.22 65.00
CA ALA A 9 -15.09 0.68 65.03
C ALA A 9 -15.20 -0.86 65.14
N GLY A 10 -14.55 -1.57 64.23
CA GLY A 10 -14.47 -3.02 64.21
C GLY A 10 -13.02 -3.46 64.01
N LEU A 11 -12.44 -3.97 65.09
CA LEU A 11 -11.11 -4.52 65.20
C LEU A 11 -10.97 -5.83 64.42
N ALA A 12 -9.75 -6.09 63.93
CA ALA A 12 -9.16 -7.40 63.61
C ALA A 12 -9.67 -8.18 62.38
N CYS A 13 -8.78 -8.37 61.39
CA CYS A 13 -8.06 -9.65 61.27
C CYS A 13 -6.93 -9.50 60.25
N LEU A 14 -5.70 -9.50 60.75
CA LEU A 14 -4.47 -9.54 59.97
C LEU A 14 -4.24 -11.01 59.58
N SER A 15 -4.74 -11.44 58.42
CA SER A 15 -4.42 -12.76 57.87
C SER A 15 -3.04 -12.72 57.20
N LEU A 16 -2.02 -12.94 58.03
CA LEU A 16 -0.67 -13.29 57.61
C LEU A 16 -0.73 -14.66 56.92
N ALA A 17 -0.90 -14.68 55.60
CA ALA A 17 -0.73 -15.89 54.80
C ALA A 17 0.77 -16.17 54.66
N ILE A 18 1.30 -16.95 55.61
CA ILE A 18 2.61 -17.60 55.50
C ILE A 18 2.46 -18.67 54.41
N LEU A 19 2.79 -18.30 53.16
CA LEU A 19 3.07 -19.26 52.10
C LEU A 19 4.47 -19.83 52.34
N SER A 20 4.52 -20.87 53.16
CA SER A 20 5.62 -21.83 53.20
C SER A 20 5.66 -22.58 51.86
N GLY A 21 6.57 -22.19 50.96
CA GLY A 21 6.72 -22.85 49.67
C GLY A 21 7.74 -22.21 48.74
N ALA A 22 9.00 -22.06 49.21
CA ALA A 22 10.26 -22.05 48.45
C ALA A 22 11.30 -21.25 49.23
N CYS A 23 12.22 -21.92 49.93
CA CYS A 23 13.39 -21.29 50.53
C CYS A 23 14.39 -20.88 49.43
N GLY A 24 14.08 -19.81 48.71
CA GLY A 24 15.06 -18.99 48.02
C GLY A 24 15.24 -17.71 48.83
N LEU A 25 16.47 -17.39 49.23
CA LEU A 25 16.75 -16.04 49.73
C LEU A 25 16.30 -15.04 48.64
N PRO A 26 15.55 -13.97 48.98
CA PRO A 26 15.06 -13.03 47.99
C PRO A 26 16.23 -12.45 47.22
N THR A 27 16.19 -12.56 45.89
CA THR A 27 17.23 -12.01 45.03
C THR A 27 17.32 -10.50 45.24
N PRO A 28 18.53 -9.94 45.49
CA PRO A 28 18.65 -8.52 45.77
C PRO A 28 18.09 -7.66 44.64
N PRO A 29 17.42 -6.53 44.95
CA PRO A 29 16.69 -5.78 43.96
C PRO A 29 17.62 -5.15 42.91
N VAL A 30 17.10 -5.07 41.68
CA VAL A 30 17.71 -4.34 40.57
C VAL A 30 16.95 -3.04 40.38
N SER A 31 17.67 -1.93 40.26
CA SER A 31 17.10 -0.61 39.97
C SER A 31 17.79 -0.01 38.76
N VAL A 32 17.06 0.75 37.95
CA VAL A 32 17.57 1.37 36.73
C VAL A 32 17.31 2.88 36.82
N VAL A 33 18.34 3.66 36.55
CA VAL A 33 18.27 5.11 36.42
C VAL A 33 18.72 5.46 35.02
N LYS A 34 17.76 5.92 34.19
CA LYS A 34 18.07 6.57 32.93
C LYS A 34 18.49 8.00 33.25
N ALA A 35 19.79 8.28 33.13
CA ALA A 35 20.28 9.62 33.36
C ALA A 35 19.87 10.48 32.15
N GLY A 36 19.01 11.46 32.37
CA GLY A 36 18.96 12.63 31.49
C GLY A 36 20.29 13.40 31.59
N SER A 37 20.39 14.56 30.95
CA SER A 37 21.59 15.43 30.99
C SER A 37 22.05 15.91 32.39
N ALA A 38 21.44 15.41 33.47
CA ALA A 38 21.89 15.63 34.84
C ALA A 38 23.14 14.79 35.14
N GLU A 39 24.17 15.46 35.60
CA GLU A 39 25.44 14.87 36.02
C GLU A 39 25.19 13.88 37.16
N ILE A 40 25.43 12.59 36.92
CA ILE A 40 25.38 11.58 37.98
C ILE A 40 26.55 11.90 38.93
N GLU A 41 26.25 12.22 40.19
CA GLU A 41 27.26 12.47 41.22
C GLU A 41 28.37 11.40 41.20
N ALA A 42 29.62 11.84 41.33
CA ALA A 42 30.77 10.95 41.29
C ALA A 42 30.77 9.98 42.48
N ILE A 43 30.24 8.77 42.25
CA ILE A 43 30.22 7.69 43.23
C ILE A 43 31.66 7.17 43.43
N ARG A 44 32.16 7.25 44.66
CA ARG A 44 33.44 6.65 45.07
C ARG A 44 33.17 5.25 45.63
N GLY A 45 33.78 4.24 45.02
CA GLY A 45 33.67 2.84 45.43
C GLY A 45 34.80 2.00 44.82
N ASP A 46 34.84 0.73 45.19
CA ASP A 46 35.84 -0.21 44.71
C ASP A 46 35.51 -0.67 43.29
N ASN A 47 36.49 -0.65 42.39
CA ASN A 47 36.29 -1.07 41.01
C ASN A 47 36.13 -2.60 40.94
N VAL A 48 34.96 -3.05 40.46
CA VAL A 48 34.69 -4.46 40.25
C VAL A 48 35.20 -4.86 38.87
N LYS A 49 36.21 -5.73 38.83
CA LYS A 49 36.71 -6.28 37.58
C LYS A 49 35.64 -7.17 36.94
N PHE A 50 35.40 -6.98 35.65
CA PHE A 50 34.50 -7.83 34.87
C PHE A 50 35.17 -8.28 33.57
N ARG A 51 34.63 -9.32 32.96
CA ARG A 51 35.07 -9.90 31.69
C ARG A 51 33.90 -9.98 30.73
N ARG A 52 34.17 -9.81 29.45
CA ARG A 52 33.18 -9.97 28.38
C ARG A 52 33.46 -11.29 27.67
N GLY A 53 32.50 -12.21 27.72
CA GLY A 53 32.57 -13.51 27.03
C GLY A 53 32.01 -13.44 25.61
N GLY A 54 31.89 -14.60 24.97
CA GLY A 54 31.19 -14.73 23.69
C GLY A 54 29.73 -14.30 23.82
N GLN A 55 29.25 -13.47 22.89
CA GLN A 55 27.93 -12.83 22.97
C GLN A 55 26.85 -13.58 22.16
N GLU A 56 27.24 -14.51 21.29
CA GLU A 56 26.35 -15.17 20.33
C GLU A 56 25.19 -15.94 20.99
N ALA A 57 25.40 -16.45 22.20
CA ALA A 57 24.41 -17.23 22.96
C ALA A 57 23.24 -16.42 23.54
N TYR A 58 23.26 -15.09 23.42
CA TYR A 58 22.29 -14.19 24.05
C TYR A 58 21.26 -13.60 23.06
N GLY A 59 21.14 -14.16 21.86
CA GLY A 59 20.11 -13.72 20.90
C GLY A 59 18.69 -14.09 21.36
N GLY A 60 17.77 -13.12 21.42
CA GLY A 60 16.36 -13.34 21.78
C GLY A 60 15.98 -12.96 23.23
N LEU A 61 16.88 -12.26 23.92
CA LEU A 61 16.63 -11.72 25.26
C LEU A 61 15.44 -10.76 25.31
N ARG A 62 14.82 -10.67 26.50
CA ARG A 62 13.85 -9.62 26.80
C ARG A 62 14.58 -8.29 27.03
N PRO A 63 14.00 -7.16 26.56
CA PRO A 63 14.49 -5.83 26.92
C PRO A 63 14.50 -5.63 28.44
N GLY A 64 15.56 -5.03 28.96
CA GLY A 64 15.70 -4.76 30.38
C GLY A 64 17.13 -4.96 30.91
N TYR A 65 17.26 -4.86 32.23
CA TYR A 65 18.53 -4.94 32.95
C TYR A 65 18.45 -6.04 34.00
N TYR A 66 19.39 -6.97 33.95
CA TYR A 66 19.35 -8.22 34.71
C TYR A 66 20.68 -8.47 35.41
N VAL A 67 20.60 -9.15 36.55
CA VAL A 67 21.76 -9.64 37.29
C VAL A 67 21.57 -11.12 37.52
N VAL A 68 22.33 -11.95 36.80
CA VAL A 68 22.19 -13.41 36.85
C VAL A 68 23.09 -13.98 37.93
N ARG A 69 22.50 -14.48 39.02
CA ARG A 69 23.19 -15.14 40.13
C ARG A 69 22.76 -16.60 40.32
N GLY A 70 21.83 -17.05 39.48
CA GLY A 70 21.25 -18.39 39.53
C GLY A 70 20.32 -18.64 38.34
N LEU A 71 19.69 -19.80 38.33
CA LEU A 71 18.84 -20.25 37.22
C LEU A 71 17.56 -19.42 37.07
N ASP A 72 17.00 -18.93 38.17
CA ASP A 72 15.76 -18.15 38.13
C ASP A 72 15.98 -16.76 37.55
N ASP A 73 17.09 -16.09 37.91
CA ASP A 73 17.50 -14.83 37.29
C ASP A 73 17.79 -15.01 35.79
N TRP A 74 18.39 -16.15 35.43
CA TRP A 74 18.64 -16.50 34.04
C TRP A 74 17.33 -16.57 33.27
N ARG A 75 16.36 -17.36 33.74
CA ARG A 75 15.03 -17.49 33.12
C ARG A 75 14.30 -16.14 32.99
N ALA A 76 14.45 -15.26 33.97
CA ALA A 76 13.79 -13.95 33.95
C ALA A 76 14.23 -13.05 32.77
N ALA A 77 15.45 -13.24 32.26
CA ALA A 77 15.99 -12.49 31.13
C ALA A 77 15.43 -12.92 29.76
N TRP A 78 14.64 -13.99 29.70
CA TRP A 78 14.16 -14.60 28.45
C TRP A 78 12.63 -14.59 28.33
N PRO A 79 12.09 -14.63 27.10
CA PRO A 79 10.70 -15.02 26.87
C PRO A 79 10.43 -16.41 27.46
N GLN A 80 9.28 -16.55 28.14
CA GLN A 80 8.92 -17.80 28.81
C GLN A 80 9.01 -19.00 27.88
N GLY A 81 9.75 -20.04 28.28
CA GLY A 81 9.93 -21.28 27.52
C GLY A 81 10.90 -21.16 26.34
N LYS A 82 11.60 -20.03 26.21
CA LYS A 82 12.63 -19.79 25.19
C LYS A 82 14.01 -19.56 25.79
N GLU A 83 14.17 -19.75 27.10
CA GLU A 83 15.47 -19.67 27.75
C GLU A 83 16.43 -20.77 27.20
N PRO A 84 17.64 -20.39 26.75
CA PRO A 84 18.67 -21.38 26.44
C PRO A 84 19.25 -21.98 27.72
N ALA A 85 20.03 -23.05 27.58
CA ALA A 85 20.80 -23.58 28.70
C ALA A 85 21.78 -22.52 29.23
N LEU A 86 21.96 -22.47 30.56
CA LEU A 86 22.95 -21.59 31.18
C LEU A 86 24.34 -21.91 30.62
N PRO A 87 25.13 -20.91 30.17
CA PRO A 87 26.46 -21.17 29.64
C PRO A 87 27.33 -21.92 30.64
N ALA A 88 27.95 -23.02 30.22
CA ALA A 88 28.81 -23.84 31.09
C ALA A 88 30.03 -23.06 31.64
N THR A 89 30.40 -21.95 31.00
CA THR A 89 31.45 -21.04 31.42
C THR A 89 31.05 -20.12 32.58
N LEU A 90 29.75 -20.05 32.94
CA LEU A 90 29.25 -19.20 34.02
C LEU A 90 29.02 -20.05 35.28
N ASP A 91 29.99 -20.02 36.20
CA ASP A 91 29.79 -20.56 37.54
C ASP A 91 29.08 -19.51 38.41
N THR A 92 27.76 -19.65 38.54
CA THR A 92 26.93 -18.72 39.32
C THR A 92 27.21 -18.74 40.81
N ARG A 93 27.99 -19.70 41.32
CA ARG A 93 28.41 -19.73 42.73
C ARG A 93 29.48 -18.69 43.04
N THR A 94 30.36 -18.42 42.09
CA THR A 94 31.52 -17.54 42.26
C THR A 94 31.46 -16.29 41.40
N THR A 95 30.62 -16.29 40.35
CA THR A 95 30.44 -15.19 39.42
C THR A 95 28.97 -14.81 39.28
N MET A 96 28.71 -13.56 38.94
CA MET A 96 27.40 -13.09 38.49
C MET A 96 27.53 -12.51 37.09
N MET A 97 26.45 -12.53 36.32
CA MET A 97 26.38 -11.84 35.04
C MET A 97 25.60 -10.54 35.18
N LEU A 98 26.15 -9.45 34.68
CA LEU A 98 25.44 -8.20 34.47
C LEU A 98 25.03 -8.17 33.01
N LEU A 99 23.73 -8.16 32.77
CA LEU A 99 23.16 -8.20 31.44
C LEU A 99 22.31 -6.96 31.23
N ALA A 100 22.63 -6.21 30.19
CA ALA A 100 21.85 -5.04 29.79
C ALA A 100 21.37 -5.24 28.36
N VAL A 101 20.08 -5.05 28.14
CA VAL A 101 19.40 -5.26 26.86
C VAL A 101 18.59 -4.01 26.57
N SER A 102 18.79 -3.42 25.40
CA SER A 102 18.17 -2.14 25.09
C SER A 102 16.64 -2.25 25.07
N GLU A 103 16.01 -1.25 25.66
CA GLU A 103 14.55 -1.05 25.64
C GLU A 103 14.11 -0.18 24.46
N GLU A 104 15.04 0.60 23.90
CA GLU A 104 14.76 1.55 22.83
C GLU A 104 15.02 0.93 21.46
N LYS A 105 14.07 1.08 20.54
CA LYS A 105 14.19 0.55 19.17
C LYS A 105 15.28 1.25 18.35
N GLU A 106 15.63 2.47 18.72
CA GLU A 106 16.63 3.29 18.03
C GLU A 106 18.06 2.99 18.50
N THR A 107 18.25 2.14 19.51
CA THR A 107 19.59 1.80 19.98
C THR A 107 20.34 1.01 18.92
N VAL A 108 21.59 1.39 18.69
CA VAL A 108 22.51 0.70 17.78
C VAL A 108 23.63 -0.01 18.53
N GLU A 109 24.00 0.48 19.71
CA GLU A 109 25.01 -0.15 20.57
C GLU A 109 24.63 0.04 22.03
N LEU A 110 24.86 -0.99 22.85
CA LEU A 110 24.74 -0.91 24.29
C LEU A 110 25.98 -1.53 24.93
N LYS A 111 26.54 -0.89 25.97
CA LYS A 111 27.82 -1.32 26.55
C LYS A 111 27.95 -1.01 28.04
N VAL A 112 28.24 -2.03 28.84
CA VAL A 112 28.65 -1.90 30.25
C VAL A 112 30.09 -1.35 30.28
N ARG A 113 30.27 -0.18 30.87
CA ARG A 113 31.55 0.56 30.89
C ARG A 113 32.33 0.37 32.17
N LYS A 114 31.66 0.49 33.32
CA LYS A 114 32.28 0.46 34.64
C LYS A 114 31.31 -0.11 35.67
N VAL A 115 31.87 -0.78 36.67
CA VAL A 115 31.14 -1.37 37.79
C VAL A 115 31.87 -0.98 39.07
N PHE A 116 31.17 -0.35 40.00
CA PHE A 116 31.70 0.01 41.32
C PHE A 116 30.89 -0.66 42.42
N GLU A 117 31.57 -1.16 43.43
CA GLU A 117 30.98 -1.64 44.67
C GLU A 117 31.12 -0.57 45.76
N THR A 118 30.02 -0.26 46.44
CA THR A 118 30.00 0.55 47.67
C THR A 118 29.68 -0.34 48.87
N GLY A 119 29.62 0.25 50.07
CA GLY A 119 29.21 -0.47 51.28
C GLY A 119 27.82 -1.13 51.14
N ASP A 120 26.90 -0.50 50.42
CA ASP A 120 25.50 -0.93 50.33
C ASP A 120 25.09 -1.55 48.99
N LYS A 121 25.73 -1.19 47.87
CA LYS A 121 25.22 -1.50 46.51
C LYS A 121 26.33 -1.75 45.49
N ILE A 122 25.92 -2.25 44.33
CA ILE A 122 26.73 -2.30 43.12
C ILE A 122 26.15 -1.30 42.13
N HIS A 123 27.00 -0.43 41.59
CA HIS A 123 26.66 0.57 40.62
C HIS A 123 27.23 0.17 39.26
N VAL A 124 26.38 0.08 38.24
CA VAL A 124 26.75 -0.37 36.90
C VAL A 124 26.45 0.75 35.91
N TRP A 125 27.45 1.24 35.18
CA TRP A 125 27.23 2.25 34.15
C TRP A 125 27.18 1.60 32.78
N VAL A 126 26.10 1.89 32.09
CA VAL A 126 25.80 1.41 30.75
C VAL A 126 25.76 2.62 29.83
N LYS A 127 26.52 2.58 28.76
CA LYS A 127 26.39 3.53 27.66
C LYS A 127 25.42 2.95 26.64
N GLU A 128 24.35 3.66 26.38
CA GLU A 128 23.39 3.36 25.33
C GLU A 128 23.61 4.35 24.18
N THR A 129 23.94 3.84 23.00
CA THR A 129 24.14 4.65 21.80
C THR A 129 22.92 4.50 20.90
N LEU A 130 22.14 5.56 20.80
CA LEU A 130 21.02 5.69 19.88
C LEU A 130 21.53 6.00 18.47
N ALA A 131 20.75 5.62 17.46
CA ALA A 131 21.01 5.95 16.08
C ALA A 131 21.18 7.46 15.90
N GLY A 132 22.14 7.83 15.04
CA GLY A 132 22.32 9.22 14.65
C GLY A 132 21.12 9.75 13.87
N GLU A 133 20.99 11.07 13.81
CA GLU A 133 19.93 11.69 13.02
C GLU A 133 20.01 11.25 11.55
N GLY A 134 18.87 10.83 11.01
CA GLY A 134 18.76 10.37 9.64
C GLY A 134 19.45 9.03 9.38
N CYS A 135 19.82 8.26 10.40
CA CYS A 135 20.30 6.88 10.25
C CYS A 135 19.14 5.89 10.39
N THR A 136 19.19 4.77 9.67
CA THR A 136 18.22 3.68 9.83
C THR A 136 18.64 2.77 10.98
N ALA A 137 17.84 2.74 12.05
CA ALA A 137 18.03 1.81 13.16
C ALA A 137 17.50 0.41 12.79
N LYS A 138 18.13 -0.28 11.83
CA LYS A 138 17.84 -1.70 11.57
C LYS A 138 18.94 -2.54 12.19
N ALA A 139 18.93 -2.63 13.52
CA ALA A 139 19.72 -3.64 14.19
C ALA A 139 19.07 -5.01 13.91
N GLU A 140 19.81 -5.95 13.32
CA GLU A 140 19.33 -7.32 13.08
C GLU A 140 18.93 -8.05 14.38
N ARG A 141 19.43 -7.56 15.51
CA ARG A 141 19.15 -8.06 16.86
C ARG A 141 19.04 -6.88 17.82
N THR A 142 18.22 -7.02 18.86
CA THR A 142 18.16 -6.04 19.96
C THR A 142 19.55 -5.86 20.56
N PRO A 143 20.11 -4.65 20.62
CA PRO A 143 21.43 -4.43 21.20
C PRO A 143 21.46 -4.84 22.68
N PHE A 144 22.51 -5.55 23.08
CA PHE A 144 22.73 -5.96 24.45
C PHE A 144 24.23 -6.02 24.76
N ASP A 145 24.56 -6.06 26.05
CA ASP A 145 25.90 -6.39 26.54
C ASP A 145 25.81 -7.28 27.78
N ALA A 146 26.59 -8.36 27.77
CA ALA A 146 26.69 -9.30 28.88
C ALA A 146 28.13 -9.36 29.40
N VAL A 147 28.31 -9.04 30.68
CA VAL A 147 29.62 -9.12 31.35
C VAL A 147 29.55 -9.97 32.62
N SER A 148 30.60 -10.77 32.85
CA SER A 148 30.74 -11.59 34.05
C SER A 148 31.64 -10.88 35.07
N ALA A 149 31.18 -10.79 36.31
CA ALA A 149 31.91 -10.20 37.44
C ALA A 149 31.93 -11.18 38.62
N PRO A 150 32.83 -11.00 39.61
CA PRO A 150 32.75 -11.72 40.87
C PRO A 150 31.34 -11.62 41.48
N ARG A 151 30.85 -12.72 42.04
CA ARG A 151 29.54 -12.72 42.70
C ARG A 151 29.58 -11.83 43.94
N ILE A 152 28.70 -10.84 43.96
CA ILE A 152 28.51 -9.94 45.10
C ILE A 152 27.01 -9.88 45.40
N ASP A 153 26.62 -10.35 46.58
CA ASP A 153 25.20 -10.47 46.97
C ASP A 153 24.63 -9.15 47.52
N LYS A 154 24.81 -8.05 46.77
CA LYS A 154 24.26 -6.70 47.05
C LYS A 154 23.19 -6.30 46.03
N PRO A 155 22.31 -5.34 46.34
CA PRO A 155 21.43 -4.72 45.35
C PRO A 155 22.24 -4.05 44.24
N VAL A 156 21.70 -4.04 43.02
CA VAL A 156 22.38 -3.49 41.84
C VAL A 156 21.60 -2.31 41.28
N LYS A 157 22.32 -1.25 40.95
CA LYS A 157 21.77 -0.04 40.33
C LYS A 157 22.46 0.22 39.00
N PHE A 158 21.70 0.13 37.91
CA PHE A 158 22.14 0.48 36.58
C PHE A 158 21.95 1.98 36.32
N TYR A 159 22.97 2.61 35.76
CA TYR A 159 22.99 3.99 35.31
C TYR A 159 23.14 3.97 33.80
N VAL A 160 22.11 4.40 33.08
CA VAL A 160 22.07 4.35 31.63
C VAL A 160 22.32 5.76 31.10
N GLU A 161 23.47 5.93 30.44
CA GLU A 161 23.89 7.16 29.78
C GLU A 161 23.56 7.03 28.29
N ALA A 162 22.48 7.67 27.87
CA ALA A 162 22.08 7.70 26.47
C ALA A 162 22.87 8.79 25.71
N GLY A 163 23.44 8.42 24.58
CA GLY A 163 24.05 9.34 23.62
C GLY A 163 23.61 9.00 22.20
N ARG A 164 23.68 9.96 21.27
CA ARG A 164 23.43 9.71 19.85
C ARG A 164 24.75 9.47 19.11
N ALA A 165 24.73 8.52 18.19
CA ALA A 165 25.79 8.37 17.20
C ALA A 165 25.83 9.58 16.26
N GLU A 166 26.90 9.69 15.47
CA GLU A 166 26.98 10.74 14.45
C GLU A 166 25.82 10.67 13.46
N SER A 167 25.33 11.83 13.03
CA SER A 167 24.31 11.91 11.99
C SER A 167 24.80 11.27 10.69
N CYS A 168 23.86 10.63 9.99
CA CYS A 168 24.04 10.10 8.63
C CYS A 168 23.77 11.16 7.54
N GLY A 169 23.40 12.39 7.93
CA GLY A 169 22.97 13.46 7.03
C GLY A 169 21.54 13.27 6.54
N ALA A 170 21.13 14.06 5.54
CA ALA A 170 19.80 13.95 4.96
C ALA A 170 19.66 12.65 4.11
N PRO A 171 18.44 12.13 3.95
CA PRO A 171 18.17 11.05 3.00
C PRO A 171 18.41 11.53 1.55
N PRO A 172 18.60 10.62 0.59
CA PRO A 172 18.69 11.00 -0.81
C PRO A 172 17.42 11.73 -1.29
N SER A 173 17.55 12.59 -2.29
CA SER A 173 16.39 13.21 -2.94
C SER A 173 16.15 12.58 -4.30
N ALA A 174 14.90 12.32 -4.64
CA ALA A 174 14.47 11.93 -5.97
C ALA A 174 13.63 13.06 -6.60
N SER A 175 13.65 13.15 -7.92
CA SER A 175 12.67 13.92 -8.69
C SER A 175 12.27 13.13 -9.93
N VAL A 176 11.07 13.39 -10.44
CA VAL A 176 10.57 12.79 -11.67
C VAL A 176 9.92 13.88 -12.51
N GLN A 177 10.21 13.82 -13.80
CA GLN A 177 9.60 14.67 -14.79
C GLN A 177 9.14 13.82 -15.96
N CYS A 178 8.05 14.23 -16.58
CA CYS A 178 7.44 13.57 -17.71
C CYS A 178 7.22 14.56 -18.84
N ARG A 179 7.00 14.03 -20.04
CA ARG A 179 6.60 14.78 -21.23
C ARG A 179 5.83 13.87 -22.18
N ILE A 180 5.05 14.45 -23.08
CA ILE A 180 4.54 13.71 -24.24
C ILE A 180 5.76 13.32 -25.10
N ALA A 181 5.77 12.12 -25.67
CA ALA A 181 6.85 11.60 -26.50
C ALA A 181 7.16 12.58 -27.63
N ASN A 182 8.45 12.84 -27.84
CA ASN A 182 8.98 13.87 -28.76
C ASN A 182 8.69 15.33 -28.38
N GLY A 183 8.01 15.58 -27.25
CA GLY A 183 7.89 16.91 -26.67
C GLY A 183 9.23 17.45 -26.18
N GLN A 184 9.40 18.78 -26.19
CA GLN A 184 10.66 19.40 -25.76
C GLN A 184 10.71 19.71 -24.26
N ALA A 185 9.57 19.92 -23.61
CA ALA A 185 9.52 20.36 -22.21
C ALA A 185 9.22 19.20 -21.25
N TRP A 186 10.10 19.04 -20.26
CA TRP A 186 9.91 18.12 -19.12
C TRP A 186 9.16 18.83 -17.99
N SER A 187 8.21 18.14 -17.36
CA SER A 187 7.40 18.70 -16.27
C SER A 187 6.94 17.62 -15.29
N ALA A 188 6.80 17.97 -14.01
CA ALA A 188 6.17 17.10 -13.02
C ALA A 188 4.64 17.00 -13.20
N LYS A 189 4.04 17.89 -14.02
CA LYS A 189 2.63 17.86 -14.38
C LYS A 189 2.48 17.97 -15.89
N VAL A 190 1.88 16.97 -16.52
CA VAL A 190 1.72 16.90 -17.99
C VAL A 190 0.24 16.78 -18.30
N ALA A 191 -0.27 17.60 -19.21
CA ALA A 191 -1.58 17.39 -19.81
C ALA A 191 -1.39 16.58 -21.09
N ALA A 192 -2.16 15.50 -21.24
CA ALA A 192 -2.08 14.58 -22.38
C ALA A 192 -3.49 14.17 -22.84
N GLN A 193 -3.58 13.39 -23.91
CA GLN A 193 -4.83 12.79 -24.40
C GLN A 193 -4.66 11.28 -24.60
N PRO A 194 -5.75 10.50 -24.54
CA PRO A 194 -5.71 9.10 -24.94
C PRO A 194 -5.10 8.92 -26.34
N GLY A 195 -4.19 7.96 -26.46
CA GLY A 195 -3.35 7.73 -27.63
C GLY A 195 -1.96 8.38 -27.56
N ASP A 196 -1.75 9.38 -26.70
CA ASP A 196 -0.42 9.95 -26.48
C ASP A 196 0.48 8.93 -25.76
N THR A 197 1.77 8.95 -26.09
CA THR A 197 2.80 8.23 -25.31
C THR A 197 3.50 9.23 -24.41
N ILE A 198 3.69 8.88 -23.15
CA ILE A 198 4.43 9.68 -22.16
C ILE A 198 5.84 9.11 -22.00
N ASP A 199 6.84 9.98 -21.93
CA ASP A 199 8.24 9.69 -21.60
C ASP A 199 8.53 10.34 -20.24
N CYS A 200 8.94 9.53 -19.27
CA CYS A 200 9.26 9.97 -17.91
C CYS A 200 10.69 9.60 -17.54
N GLU A 201 11.38 10.53 -16.89
CA GLU A 201 12.76 10.40 -16.44
C GLU A 201 12.84 10.82 -14.98
N MET A 202 13.62 10.08 -14.20
CA MET A 202 13.97 10.47 -12.84
C MET A 202 15.40 10.99 -12.74
N SER A 203 15.59 11.89 -11.78
CA SER A 203 16.91 12.24 -11.27
C SER A 203 16.97 11.99 -9.77
N ALA A 204 18.16 11.68 -9.28
CA ALA A 204 18.41 11.42 -7.87
C ALA A 204 19.73 12.02 -7.44
N GLU A 205 19.76 12.61 -6.24
CA GLU A 205 20.95 13.20 -5.62
C GLU A 205 21.18 12.57 -4.25
N SER A 206 22.43 12.20 -3.95
CA SER A 206 22.80 11.88 -2.57
C SER A 206 22.89 13.16 -1.75
N ARG A 207 22.29 13.16 -0.55
CA ARG A 207 22.32 14.28 0.40
C ARG A 207 22.82 13.83 1.77
N GLY A 208 23.84 12.97 1.80
CA GLY A 208 24.40 12.48 3.05
C GLY A 208 25.73 11.78 2.86
N LYS A 209 26.10 10.97 3.86
CA LYS A 209 27.37 10.22 3.84
C LYS A 209 27.34 8.98 2.94
N PHE A 210 26.16 8.50 2.55
CA PHE A 210 25.97 7.25 1.81
C PHE A 210 25.80 7.47 0.30
N ALA A 211 26.31 6.53 -0.50
CA ALA A 211 26.12 6.54 -1.94
C ALA A 211 24.71 6.06 -2.33
N LEU A 212 24.22 6.50 -3.49
CA LEU A 212 22.98 5.98 -4.08
C LEU A 212 23.21 4.56 -4.59
N VAL A 213 22.32 3.63 -4.23
CA VAL A 213 22.37 2.23 -4.67
C VAL A 213 21.18 1.86 -5.55
N ASP A 214 20.01 2.45 -5.31
CA ASP A 214 18.77 2.11 -6.00
C ASP A 214 18.12 3.34 -6.63
N ARG A 215 17.57 3.15 -7.83
CA ARG A 215 16.81 4.15 -8.59
C ARG A 215 15.71 3.43 -9.37
N VAL A 216 14.45 3.67 -9.01
CA VAL A 216 13.32 2.92 -9.58
C VAL A 216 12.15 3.84 -9.93
N LEU A 217 11.80 3.87 -11.21
CA LEU A 217 10.58 4.49 -11.69
C LEU A 217 9.45 3.46 -11.64
N SER A 218 8.23 3.84 -11.30
CA SER A 218 7.09 2.92 -11.26
C SER A 218 5.78 3.64 -11.53
N MET A 219 4.77 2.89 -11.99
CA MET A 219 3.39 3.39 -12.02
C MET A 219 2.86 3.50 -10.59
N GLY A 220 2.29 4.66 -10.26
CA GLY A 220 1.55 4.91 -9.03
C GLY A 220 0.06 4.65 -9.25
N GLU A 221 -0.76 5.66 -8.97
CA GLU A 221 -2.20 5.61 -9.21
C GLU A 221 -2.52 5.74 -10.70
N MET A 222 -3.54 5.01 -11.16
CA MET A 222 -4.00 5.02 -12.55
C MET A 222 -5.54 5.09 -12.59
N PRO A 223 -6.13 5.63 -13.67
CA PRO A 223 -7.58 5.66 -13.83
C PRO A 223 -8.18 4.26 -13.87
N ALA A 224 -9.43 4.14 -13.39
CA ALA A 224 -10.15 2.88 -13.43
C ALA A 224 -10.28 2.37 -14.87
N GLY A 225 -9.94 1.10 -15.06
CA GLY A 225 -9.95 0.43 -16.36
C GLY A 225 -8.69 0.64 -17.21
N SER A 226 -7.72 1.47 -16.78
CA SER A 226 -6.42 1.53 -17.44
C SER A 226 -5.62 0.24 -17.23
N SER A 227 -4.98 -0.25 -18.29
CA SER A 227 -4.05 -1.39 -18.29
C SER A 227 -2.65 -0.97 -18.71
N THR A 228 -2.38 0.35 -18.71
CA THR A 228 -1.10 0.87 -19.15
C THR A 228 0.04 0.35 -18.28
N LYS A 229 1.17 0.04 -18.91
CA LYS A 229 2.37 -0.48 -18.24
C LYS A 229 3.54 0.43 -18.59
N LEU A 230 4.37 0.70 -17.59
CA LEU A 230 5.62 1.42 -17.77
C LEU A 230 6.65 0.51 -18.46
N ALA A 231 7.06 0.90 -19.68
CA ALA A 231 8.14 0.26 -20.40
C ALA A 231 9.45 1.03 -20.18
N TYR A 232 10.43 0.40 -19.52
CA TYR A 232 11.70 1.05 -19.21
C TYR A 232 12.55 1.28 -20.45
N THR A 233 13.15 2.46 -20.55
CA THR A 233 14.01 2.88 -21.66
C THR A 233 15.37 3.31 -21.10
N ASN A 234 16.41 2.51 -21.34
CA ASN A 234 17.76 2.74 -20.80
C ASN A 234 17.87 2.65 -19.26
N GLY A 235 17.31 1.59 -18.68
CA GLY A 235 17.41 1.27 -17.25
C GLY A 235 16.20 1.72 -16.44
N ALA A 236 16.23 1.47 -15.13
CA ALA A 236 15.09 1.70 -14.23
C ALA A 236 14.78 3.19 -13.96
N GLY A 237 15.61 4.10 -14.44
CA GLY A 237 15.48 5.55 -14.22
C GLY A 237 14.68 6.30 -15.30
N ARG A 238 14.28 5.62 -16.38
CA ARG A 238 13.49 6.24 -17.45
C ARG A 238 12.55 5.20 -18.05
N GLY A 239 11.35 5.63 -18.42
CA GLY A 239 10.37 4.75 -19.03
C GLY A 239 9.28 5.50 -19.75
N THR A 240 8.57 4.77 -20.61
CA THR A 240 7.47 5.28 -21.42
C THR A 240 6.21 4.48 -21.20
N PHE A 241 5.05 5.11 -21.31
CA PHE A 241 3.76 4.42 -21.26
C PHE A 241 2.70 5.18 -22.09
N PRO A 242 1.75 4.49 -22.74
CA PRO A 242 0.65 5.13 -23.44
C PRO A 242 -0.46 5.59 -22.48
N ILE A 243 -1.16 6.65 -22.84
CA ILE A 243 -2.43 7.04 -22.22
C ILE A 243 -3.55 6.27 -22.94
N ASP A 244 -4.26 5.42 -22.20
CA ASP A 244 -5.35 4.59 -22.71
C ASP A 244 -6.74 5.10 -22.29
N VAL A 245 -6.83 5.79 -21.15
CA VAL A 245 -8.08 6.20 -20.52
C VAL A 245 -8.04 7.65 -20.04
N PHE A 246 -9.20 8.31 -20.01
CA PHE A 246 -9.29 9.62 -19.39
C PHE A 246 -9.15 9.51 -17.87
N GLY A 247 -8.33 10.38 -17.28
CA GLY A 247 -8.10 10.46 -15.84
C GLY A 247 -6.69 10.90 -15.51
N THR A 248 -6.29 10.68 -14.25
CA THR A 248 -4.96 11.05 -13.75
C THR A 248 -4.11 9.79 -13.58
N TYR A 249 -2.92 9.82 -14.17
CA TYR A 249 -1.86 8.84 -13.98
C TYR A 249 -0.79 9.45 -13.10
N THR A 250 -0.28 8.68 -12.13
CA THR A 250 0.84 9.08 -11.30
C THR A 250 2.04 8.21 -11.61
N VAL A 251 3.20 8.82 -11.79
CA VAL A 251 4.48 8.12 -11.92
C VAL A 251 5.29 8.40 -10.66
N ARG A 252 5.80 7.35 -10.02
CA ARG A 252 6.58 7.44 -8.79
C ARG A 252 8.05 7.18 -9.08
N ALA A 253 8.92 8.01 -8.50
CA ALA A 253 10.35 7.82 -8.48
C ALA A 253 10.80 7.53 -7.04
N GLU A 254 11.59 6.49 -6.87
CA GLU A 254 12.23 6.14 -5.61
C GLU A 254 13.75 6.05 -5.80
N ALA A 255 14.50 6.67 -4.88
CA ALA A 255 15.95 6.56 -4.81
C ALA A 255 16.36 6.04 -3.42
N GLY A 256 17.19 5.00 -3.38
CA GLY A 256 17.72 4.39 -2.16
C GLY A 256 19.22 4.62 -2.00
N ASP A 257 19.70 4.75 -0.76
CA ASP A 257 21.14 4.75 -0.45
C ASP A 257 21.61 3.47 0.27
N GLU A 258 22.92 3.32 0.45
CA GLU A 258 23.55 2.14 1.07
C GLU A 258 23.03 1.82 2.48
N SER A 259 22.50 2.83 3.19
CA SER A 259 21.90 2.63 4.52
C SER A 259 20.41 2.26 4.46
N GLY A 260 19.85 2.11 3.26
CA GLY A 260 18.44 1.80 3.04
C GLY A 260 17.51 2.99 3.27
N ARG A 261 18.02 4.22 3.27
CA ARG A 261 17.19 5.44 3.31
C ARG A 261 16.65 5.73 1.93
N LYS A 262 15.45 6.30 1.87
CA LYS A 262 14.71 6.49 0.63
C LYS A 262 14.31 7.95 0.43
N GLY A 263 14.47 8.41 -0.81
CA GLY A 263 13.87 9.64 -1.34
C GLY A 263 12.80 9.29 -2.35
N THR A 264 11.64 9.94 -2.28
CA THR A 264 10.52 9.67 -3.19
C THR A 264 10.02 10.94 -3.84
N ALA A 265 9.60 10.85 -5.10
CA ALA A 265 8.91 11.91 -5.82
C ALA A 265 7.81 11.34 -6.72
N SER A 266 6.89 12.20 -7.14
CA SER A 266 5.80 11.83 -8.04
C SER A 266 5.56 12.89 -9.10
N ALA A 267 5.25 12.44 -10.32
CA ALA A 267 4.74 13.27 -11.40
C ALA A 267 3.29 12.85 -11.72
N ALA A 268 2.47 13.81 -12.12
CA ALA A 268 1.09 13.60 -12.53
C ALA A 268 0.93 13.83 -14.03
N VAL A 269 0.24 12.92 -14.70
CA VAL A 269 -0.19 13.08 -16.09
C VAL A 269 -1.72 13.09 -16.11
N GLU A 270 -2.29 14.19 -16.58
CA GLU A 270 -3.72 14.41 -16.64
C GLU A 270 -4.22 14.26 -18.07
N ALA A 271 -5.03 13.24 -18.30
CA ALA A 271 -5.75 13.00 -19.53
C ALA A 271 -7.21 13.42 -19.33
N LEU A 272 -7.50 14.72 -19.47
CA LEU A 272 -8.86 15.23 -19.32
C LEU A 272 -9.64 15.13 -20.64
N PRO A 273 -10.93 14.76 -20.60
CA PRO A 273 -11.77 14.82 -21.78
C PRO A 273 -11.85 16.27 -22.28
N PRO A 274 -11.80 16.51 -23.59
CA PRO A 274 -11.86 17.85 -24.15
C PRO A 274 -13.23 18.49 -23.92
N LYS A 275 -13.24 19.82 -23.76
CA LYS A 275 -14.47 20.61 -23.66
C LYS A 275 -15.07 20.81 -25.05
N THR A 276 -15.91 19.88 -25.46
CA THR A 276 -16.57 19.88 -26.77
C THR A 276 -18.05 19.60 -26.64
N LYS A 277 -18.83 20.06 -27.65
CA LYS A 277 -20.24 19.68 -27.83
C LYS A 277 -20.41 18.28 -28.43
N ASP A 278 -19.32 17.66 -28.88
CA ASP A 278 -19.32 16.27 -29.32
C ASP A 278 -19.41 15.36 -28.08
N VAL A 279 -20.12 14.23 -28.20
CA VAL A 279 -20.15 13.22 -27.14
C VAL A 279 -18.98 12.27 -27.37
N LEU A 280 -18.19 12.03 -26.33
CA LEU A 280 -17.14 11.03 -26.34
C LEU A 280 -17.62 9.81 -25.59
N VAL A 281 -17.56 8.67 -26.24
CA VAL A 281 -17.88 7.37 -25.68
C VAL A 281 -16.57 6.59 -25.56
N GLN A 282 -16.32 6.05 -24.38
CA GLN A 282 -15.18 5.19 -24.12
C GLN A 282 -15.67 3.82 -23.65
N LEU A 283 -15.29 2.79 -24.39
CA LEU A 283 -15.46 1.41 -23.99
C LEU A 283 -14.16 0.97 -23.30
N ILE A 284 -14.28 0.56 -22.04
CA ILE A 284 -13.18 0.08 -21.20
C ILE A 284 -13.50 -1.29 -20.63
N TRP A 285 -12.46 -2.06 -20.35
CA TRP A 285 -12.54 -3.21 -19.46
C TRP A 285 -12.29 -2.76 -18.02
N THR A 286 -12.89 -3.46 -17.05
CA THR A 286 -12.67 -3.26 -15.61
C THR A 286 -12.69 -4.62 -14.91
N ASN A 287 -12.40 -4.63 -13.60
CA ASN A 287 -12.39 -5.86 -12.79
C ASN A 287 -11.40 -6.92 -13.30
N PHE A 288 -10.21 -6.48 -13.70
CA PHE A 288 -9.07 -7.31 -14.09
C PHE A 288 -7.84 -6.88 -13.29
N ASP A 289 -6.83 -7.75 -13.19
CA ASP A 289 -5.55 -7.38 -12.57
C ASP A 289 -4.68 -6.64 -13.61
N VAL A 290 -3.99 -5.57 -13.23
CA VAL A 290 -3.13 -4.80 -14.15
C VAL A 290 -2.08 -5.70 -14.84
N SER A 291 -1.70 -6.82 -14.22
CA SER A 291 -0.79 -7.80 -14.80
C SER A 291 -1.41 -8.66 -15.90
N ASP A 292 -2.74 -8.78 -15.96
CA ASP A 292 -3.46 -9.50 -17.01
C ASP A 292 -3.12 -8.95 -18.40
N ASP A 293 -3.28 -9.82 -19.41
CA ASP A 293 -3.07 -9.47 -20.81
C ASP A 293 -4.41 -9.03 -21.44
N PRO A 294 -4.57 -7.74 -21.80
CA PRO A 294 -5.82 -7.24 -22.37
C PRO A 294 -6.20 -7.87 -23.70
N ASP A 295 -5.24 -8.45 -24.44
CA ASP A 295 -5.51 -9.14 -25.71
C ASP A 295 -6.24 -10.49 -25.51
N THR A 296 -6.31 -10.97 -24.26
CA THR A 296 -7.08 -12.18 -23.89
C THR A 296 -8.52 -11.89 -23.52
N PHE A 297 -8.93 -10.61 -23.44
CA PHE A 297 -10.30 -10.24 -23.11
C PHE A 297 -11.24 -10.53 -24.30
N PRO A 298 -12.52 -10.86 -24.04
CA PRO A 298 -13.49 -11.12 -25.11
C PRO A 298 -13.55 -9.95 -26.10
N ARG A 299 -13.56 -10.21 -27.40
CA ARG A 299 -13.65 -9.12 -28.39
C ARG A 299 -15.06 -8.54 -28.41
N VAL A 300 -15.15 -7.22 -28.43
CA VAL A 300 -16.43 -6.48 -28.47
C VAL A 300 -16.40 -5.37 -29.50
N LYS A 301 -17.57 -5.00 -30.02
CA LYS A 301 -17.74 -3.91 -31.00
C LYS A 301 -18.72 -2.88 -30.47
N LEU A 302 -18.26 -1.64 -30.33
CA LEU A 302 -19.10 -0.49 -29.98
C LEU A 302 -19.81 0.04 -31.24
N ARG A 303 -21.13 0.24 -31.14
CA ARG A 303 -21.98 0.73 -32.23
C ARG A 303 -22.86 1.88 -31.78
N ALA A 304 -23.00 2.87 -32.66
CA ALA A 304 -24.01 3.92 -32.55
C ALA A 304 -24.93 3.88 -33.77
N PHE A 305 -26.23 3.98 -33.56
CA PHE A 305 -27.23 3.94 -34.63
C PHE A 305 -27.84 5.33 -34.85
N ASP A 306 -28.01 5.72 -36.11
CA ASP A 306 -28.86 6.86 -36.45
C ASP A 306 -30.30 6.34 -36.46
N GLU A 307 -31.09 6.68 -35.42
CA GLU A 307 -32.52 6.40 -35.43
C GLU A 307 -33.11 7.04 -36.68
N ALA A 308 -33.40 6.22 -37.70
CA ALA A 308 -34.18 6.67 -38.82
C ALA A 308 -35.53 7.10 -38.24
N PRO A 309 -36.07 8.29 -38.59
CA PRO A 309 -37.38 8.68 -38.11
C PRO A 309 -38.32 7.55 -38.47
N ALA A 310 -38.91 6.90 -37.45
CA ALA A 310 -39.78 5.75 -37.63
C ALA A 310 -40.76 6.10 -38.75
N LYS A 311 -40.50 5.56 -39.96
CA LYS A 311 -41.40 5.77 -41.07
C LYS A 311 -42.66 5.10 -40.57
N LYS A 312 -43.68 5.89 -40.26
CA LYS A 312 -45.02 5.40 -39.94
C LYS A 312 -45.41 4.55 -41.13
N GLU A 313 -45.15 3.25 -41.05
CA GLU A 313 -45.55 2.33 -42.09
C GLU A 313 -47.06 2.39 -42.12
N PRO A 314 -47.66 2.84 -43.24
CA PRO A 314 -49.10 2.76 -43.37
C PRO A 314 -49.47 1.28 -43.23
N ALA A 315 -50.39 0.98 -42.31
CA ALA A 315 -50.85 -0.37 -42.01
C ALA A 315 -51.26 -1.11 -43.31
N LYS A 316 -50.32 -1.85 -43.89
CA LYS A 316 -50.58 -2.71 -45.05
C LYS A 316 -51.05 -4.05 -44.54
N LYS A 317 -52.26 -4.43 -44.99
CA LYS A 317 -53.00 -5.66 -44.64
C LYS A 317 -52.43 -6.95 -45.25
N GLU A 318 -51.20 -6.96 -45.75
CA GLU A 318 -50.61 -8.17 -46.33
C GLU A 318 -49.46 -8.71 -45.48
N PRO A 319 -49.42 -10.03 -45.23
CA PRO A 319 -48.32 -10.64 -44.50
C PRO A 319 -47.02 -10.47 -45.32
N PRO A 320 -46.01 -9.77 -44.77
CA PRO A 320 -44.79 -9.49 -45.51
C PRO A 320 -44.01 -10.78 -45.78
N LYS A 321 -43.49 -10.91 -47.00
CA LYS A 321 -42.38 -11.84 -47.29
C LYS A 321 -41.27 -11.56 -46.28
N LYS A 322 -40.67 -12.61 -45.69
CA LYS A 322 -39.48 -12.54 -44.82
C LYS A 322 -38.27 -12.01 -45.60
N GLU A 323 -38.27 -10.73 -45.97
CA GLU A 323 -37.03 -10.02 -46.27
C GLU A 323 -36.35 -9.71 -44.94
N PRO A 324 -35.03 -9.93 -44.84
CA PRO A 324 -34.28 -9.57 -43.65
C PRO A 324 -34.46 -8.07 -43.39
N PRO A 325 -34.68 -7.64 -42.13
CA PRO A 325 -34.88 -6.24 -41.80
C PRO A 325 -33.70 -5.42 -42.34
N LYS A 326 -34.03 -4.35 -43.07
CA LYS A 326 -33.04 -3.44 -43.64
C LYS A 326 -32.26 -2.82 -42.47
N ARG A 327 -30.98 -3.21 -42.32
CA ARG A 327 -30.12 -2.78 -41.23
C ARG A 327 -30.05 -1.24 -41.21
N GLU A 328 -30.31 -0.66 -40.04
CA GLU A 328 -30.17 0.77 -39.83
C GLU A 328 -28.72 1.19 -40.05
N PRO A 329 -28.47 2.43 -40.51
CA PRO A 329 -27.11 2.85 -40.83
C PRO A 329 -26.33 3.11 -39.54
N GLU A 330 -25.50 2.14 -39.15
CA GLU A 330 -24.65 2.17 -37.96
C GLU A 330 -23.33 2.92 -38.17
N CYS A 331 -22.79 3.51 -37.10
CA CYS A 331 -21.41 3.96 -37.01
C CYS A 331 -20.66 3.06 -36.03
N SER A 332 -19.65 2.37 -36.55
CA SER A 332 -18.79 1.45 -35.81
C SER A 332 -17.37 1.47 -36.41
N LEU A 333 -16.43 0.74 -35.80
CA LEU A 333 -15.09 0.61 -36.36
C LEU A 333 -15.11 -0.03 -37.77
N GLU A 334 -16.01 -0.99 -37.99
CA GLU A 334 -16.12 -1.74 -39.26
C GLU A 334 -17.01 -1.04 -40.29
N ALA A 335 -17.95 -0.21 -39.84
CA ALA A 335 -18.82 0.61 -40.66
C ALA A 335 -18.58 2.10 -40.33
N PRO A 336 -17.46 2.69 -40.78
CA PRO A 336 -17.15 4.08 -40.48
C PRO A 336 -18.14 5.02 -41.16
N ARG A 337 -18.74 5.90 -40.36
CA ARG A 337 -19.61 6.98 -40.84
C ARG A 337 -19.11 8.32 -40.30
N PRO A 338 -18.08 8.93 -40.93
CA PRO A 338 -17.43 10.13 -40.42
C PRO A 338 -18.37 11.32 -40.19
N GLU A 339 -19.50 11.37 -40.90
CA GLU A 339 -20.57 12.34 -40.70
C GLU A 339 -21.30 12.18 -39.35
N LEU A 340 -21.33 10.95 -38.82
CA LEU A 340 -21.98 10.60 -37.56
C LEU A 340 -20.96 10.46 -36.42
N CYS A 341 -19.92 9.66 -36.59
CA CYS A 341 -18.94 9.39 -35.57
C CYS A 341 -17.54 9.02 -36.12
N GLN A 342 -16.53 9.15 -35.26
CA GLN A 342 -15.18 8.67 -35.49
C GLN A 342 -14.82 7.66 -34.41
N VAL A 343 -14.47 6.45 -34.80
CA VAL A 343 -14.09 5.36 -33.88
C VAL A 343 -12.59 5.09 -34.01
N LYS A 344 -11.91 4.99 -32.87
CA LYS A 344 -10.51 4.59 -32.77
C LYS A 344 -10.39 3.51 -31.70
N THR A 345 -9.54 2.53 -31.94
CA THR A 345 -9.25 1.46 -31.00
C THR A 345 -7.78 1.49 -30.67
N HIS A 346 -7.45 1.40 -29.39
CA HIS A 346 -6.10 1.37 -28.86
C HIS A 346 -6.00 0.15 -27.93
N SER A 347 -5.39 -0.95 -28.39
CA SER A 347 -5.38 -2.24 -27.67
C SER A 347 -6.81 -2.66 -27.28
N ALA A 348 -7.09 -2.95 -26.01
CA ALA A 348 -8.40 -3.38 -25.51
C ALA A 348 -9.44 -2.25 -25.36
N TYR A 349 -9.11 -1.01 -25.75
CA TYR A 349 -9.95 0.17 -25.55
C TYR A 349 -10.51 0.70 -26.86
N THR A 350 -11.76 1.16 -26.83
CA THR A 350 -12.37 1.83 -27.99
C THR A 350 -12.88 3.21 -27.59
N HIS A 351 -12.43 4.23 -28.31
CA HIS A 351 -12.93 5.60 -28.23
C HIS A 351 -13.80 5.88 -29.44
N MET A 352 -15.03 6.32 -29.20
CA MET A 352 -15.96 6.78 -30.23
C MET A 352 -16.31 8.23 -29.96
N LYS A 353 -15.96 9.11 -30.90
CA LYS A 353 -16.36 10.51 -30.90
C LYS A 353 -17.59 10.66 -31.78
N ILE A 354 -18.74 10.99 -31.19
CA ILE A 354 -19.99 11.19 -31.91
C ILE A 354 -20.20 12.70 -32.10
N ASN A 355 -20.39 13.13 -33.34
CA ASN A 355 -20.51 14.54 -33.70
C ASN A 355 -21.75 15.16 -33.03
N ALA A 356 -21.63 16.39 -32.54
CA ALA A 356 -22.72 17.14 -31.92
C ALA A 356 -23.99 17.14 -32.80
N SER A 357 -25.13 16.80 -32.22
CA SER A 357 -26.43 16.84 -32.90
C SER A 357 -27.57 17.03 -31.90
N SER A 358 -28.78 17.28 -32.39
CA SER A 358 -30.00 17.26 -31.57
C SER A 358 -30.67 15.88 -31.53
N LYS A 359 -30.06 14.87 -32.14
CA LYS A 359 -30.61 13.53 -32.24
C LYS A 359 -30.39 12.75 -30.95
N LYS A 360 -31.20 11.71 -30.79
CA LYS A 360 -30.99 10.64 -29.82
C LYS A 360 -30.43 9.45 -30.56
N LEU A 361 -29.33 8.87 -30.07
CA LEU A 361 -28.61 7.80 -30.77
C LEU A 361 -28.52 6.57 -29.85
N PRO A 362 -29.12 5.44 -30.23
CA PRO A 362 -28.93 4.18 -29.53
C PRO A 362 -27.46 3.76 -29.55
N LEU A 363 -26.96 3.34 -28.40
CA LEU A 363 -25.65 2.71 -28.24
C LEU A 363 -25.81 1.22 -27.93
N GLU A 364 -24.98 0.42 -28.58
CA GLU A 364 -24.93 -1.03 -28.40
C GLU A 364 -23.48 -1.51 -28.33
N VAL A 365 -23.26 -2.56 -27.55
CA VAL A 365 -22.05 -3.37 -27.61
C VAL A 365 -22.42 -4.75 -28.15
N LEU A 366 -21.80 -5.15 -29.26
CA LEU A 366 -21.87 -6.52 -29.77
C LEU A 366 -20.70 -7.32 -29.22
N TYR A 367 -20.99 -8.46 -28.60
CA TYR A 367 -19.98 -9.43 -28.18
C TYR A 367 -19.63 -10.33 -29.36
N VAL A 368 -18.36 -10.34 -29.76
CA VAL A 368 -17.85 -11.24 -30.81
C VAL A 368 -17.51 -12.61 -30.22
N ASP A 369 -17.00 -12.59 -28.99
CA ASP A 369 -16.66 -13.79 -28.22
C ASP A 369 -17.56 -13.91 -26.99
N GLU A 370 -17.57 -15.11 -26.40
CA GLU A 370 -18.27 -15.39 -25.14
C GLU A 370 -17.68 -14.58 -23.98
N ARG A 371 -18.55 -14.01 -23.14
CA ARG A 371 -18.17 -13.34 -21.88
C ARG A 371 -18.81 -14.05 -20.69
N ILE A 372 -17.98 -14.65 -19.86
CA ILE A 372 -18.40 -15.27 -18.59
C ILE A 372 -18.63 -14.22 -17.49
N GLU A 373 -19.60 -14.47 -16.60
CA GLU A 373 -20.05 -13.53 -15.58
C GLU A 373 -18.93 -13.06 -14.61
N LYS A 374 -18.04 -13.99 -14.22
CA LYS A 374 -16.94 -13.73 -13.26
C LYS A 374 -15.67 -13.13 -13.89
N GLY A 375 -15.65 -12.94 -15.21
CA GLY A 375 -14.50 -12.38 -15.91
C GLY A 375 -14.46 -10.85 -15.89
N PRO A 376 -13.53 -10.25 -16.65
CA PRO A 376 -13.48 -8.82 -16.90
C PRO A 376 -14.85 -8.26 -17.30
N LEU A 377 -15.14 -7.03 -16.86
CA LEU A 377 -16.39 -6.32 -17.08
C LEU A 377 -16.20 -5.26 -18.18
N VAL A 378 -17.07 -5.26 -19.19
CA VAL A 378 -17.14 -4.17 -20.17
C VAL A 378 -17.94 -3.03 -19.56
N CYS A 379 -17.37 -1.83 -19.56
CA CYS A 379 -18.06 -0.60 -19.19
C CYS A 379 -18.02 0.41 -20.34
N VAL A 380 -19.12 1.13 -20.51
CA VAL A 380 -19.24 2.26 -21.43
C VAL A 380 -19.34 3.54 -20.62
N GLN A 381 -18.36 4.42 -20.81
CA GLN A 381 -18.29 5.73 -20.18
C GLN A 381 -18.62 6.80 -21.21
N LEU A 382 -19.46 7.77 -20.83
CA LEU A 382 -19.81 8.91 -21.66
C LEU A 382 -19.21 10.18 -21.07
N TYR A 383 -18.67 11.00 -21.94
CA TYR A 383 -18.13 12.32 -21.61
C TYR A 383 -18.74 13.37 -22.52
N PHE A 384 -19.07 14.51 -21.93
CA PHE A 384 -19.62 15.67 -22.62
C PHE A 384 -19.16 16.93 -21.92
N ASP A 385 -18.78 17.95 -22.70
CA ASP A 385 -18.28 19.22 -22.21
C ASP A 385 -17.16 19.10 -21.14
N GLY A 386 -16.23 18.16 -21.37
CA GLY A 386 -15.08 17.93 -20.49
C GLY A 386 -15.40 17.27 -19.15
N ALA A 387 -16.58 16.67 -18.98
CA ALA A 387 -16.93 15.92 -17.79
C ALA A 387 -17.53 14.55 -18.15
N ARG A 388 -17.38 13.57 -17.26
CA ARG A 388 -18.04 12.27 -17.38
C ARG A 388 -19.51 12.43 -17.00
N THR A 389 -20.43 12.09 -17.90
CA THR A 389 -21.89 12.23 -17.71
C THR A 389 -22.59 10.94 -17.36
N ALA A 390 -22.05 9.79 -17.78
CA ALA A 390 -22.59 8.48 -17.47
C ALA A 390 -21.50 7.40 -17.47
N GLU A 391 -21.76 6.31 -16.74
CA GLU A 391 -21.01 5.06 -16.79
C GLU A 391 -22.00 3.93 -16.59
N THR A 392 -21.96 2.92 -17.48
CA THR A 392 -22.74 1.70 -17.33
C THR A 392 -21.89 0.50 -17.67
N CYS A 393 -22.09 -0.63 -16.98
CA CYS A 393 -21.28 -1.83 -17.12
C CYS A 393 -22.16 -3.06 -17.32
N ASP A 394 -21.75 -3.96 -18.20
CA ASP A 394 -22.45 -5.22 -18.43
C ASP A 394 -21.95 -6.27 -17.46
N ARG A 395 -22.84 -6.69 -16.56
CA ARG A 395 -22.52 -7.72 -15.55
C ARG A 395 -22.98 -9.11 -15.98
N ASN A 396 -23.77 -9.22 -17.04
CA ASN A 396 -24.39 -10.48 -17.43
C ASN A 396 -23.47 -11.35 -18.28
N HIS A 397 -23.64 -12.66 -18.20
CA HIS A 397 -23.10 -13.59 -19.19
C HIS A 397 -23.58 -13.23 -20.58
N ARG A 398 -22.70 -13.33 -21.58
CA ARG A 398 -23.02 -13.06 -22.99
C ARG A 398 -22.46 -14.16 -23.86
N ASP A 399 -23.32 -14.77 -24.65
CA ASP A 399 -22.91 -15.69 -25.70
C ASP A 399 -22.28 -14.90 -26.87
N PRO A 400 -21.50 -15.56 -27.75
CA PRO A 400 -21.06 -14.94 -28.99
C PRO A 400 -22.23 -14.39 -29.79
N ASP A 401 -22.01 -13.24 -30.44
CA ASP A 401 -23.00 -12.44 -31.17
C ASP A 401 -24.14 -11.85 -30.32
N ALA A 402 -24.10 -12.00 -28.99
CA ALA A 402 -25.07 -11.35 -28.11
C ALA A 402 -24.88 -9.83 -28.13
N GLN A 403 -26.01 -9.12 -28.06
CA GLN A 403 -26.07 -7.66 -28.06
C GLN A 403 -26.41 -7.16 -26.66
N TRP A 404 -25.67 -6.14 -26.23
CA TRP A 404 -26.01 -5.35 -25.06
C TRP A 404 -26.44 -3.94 -25.48
N ALA A 405 -27.73 -3.68 -25.37
CA ALA A 405 -28.29 -2.34 -25.51
C ALA A 405 -27.87 -1.48 -24.30
N VAL A 406 -26.87 -0.62 -24.51
CA VAL A 406 -26.30 0.24 -23.47
C VAL A 406 -27.32 1.29 -23.03
N GLY A 407 -28.08 1.83 -24.00
CA GLY A 407 -29.08 2.87 -23.82
C GLY A 407 -29.12 3.81 -25.01
N THR A 408 -29.84 4.92 -24.88
CA THR A 408 -29.94 5.94 -25.93
C THR A 408 -29.30 7.24 -25.48
N VAL A 409 -28.33 7.75 -26.23
CA VAL A 409 -27.60 8.98 -25.88
C VAL A 409 -28.35 10.19 -26.38
N ASP A 410 -28.64 11.12 -25.49
CA ASP A 410 -29.08 12.46 -25.85
C ASP A 410 -27.87 13.33 -26.20
N MET A 411 -27.67 13.57 -27.50
CA MET A 411 -26.50 14.30 -28.01
C MET A 411 -26.47 15.78 -27.62
N ALA A 412 -27.59 16.35 -27.17
CA ALA A 412 -27.63 17.74 -26.71
C ALA A 412 -27.14 17.89 -25.26
N THR A 413 -27.26 16.84 -24.45
CA THR A 413 -26.92 16.86 -23.01
C THR A 413 -25.80 15.90 -22.64
N GLY A 414 -25.41 15.00 -23.54
CA GLY A 414 -24.45 13.92 -23.28
C GLY A 414 -24.94 12.87 -22.30
N LYS A 415 -26.24 12.85 -21.97
CA LYS A 415 -26.82 11.91 -20.99
C LYS A 415 -27.20 10.61 -21.67
N LEU A 416 -26.99 9.50 -20.95
CA LEU A 416 -27.49 8.19 -21.32
C LEU A 416 -28.92 8.04 -20.78
N LEU A 417 -29.87 7.79 -21.67
CA LEU A 417 -31.24 7.44 -21.34
C LEU A 417 -31.35 5.92 -21.29
N ASP A 418 -32.10 5.40 -20.32
CA ASP A 418 -32.33 3.95 -20.21
C ASP A 418 -32.92 3.41 -21.51
N PRO A 419 -32.53 2.19 -21.93
CA PRO A 419 -33.14 1.56 -23.09
C PRO A 419 -34.66 1.46 -22.88
N PRO A 420 -35.47 1.67 -23.92
CA PRO A 420 -36.91 1.48 -23.80
C PRO A 420 -37.17 0.08 -23.26
N ALA A 421 -37.94 -0.02 -22.17
CA ALA A 421 -38.27 -1.30 -21.56
C ALA A 421 -38.80 -2.23 -22.65
N VAL A 422 -38.05 -3.30 -22.95
CA VAL A 422 -38.52 -4.33 -23.88
C VAL A 422 -39.73 -4.93 -23.20
N THR A 423 -40.93 -4.57 -23.64
CA THR A 423 -42.16 -5.23 -23.18
C THR A 423 -41.98 -6.69 -23.49
N ALA A 424 -41.78 -7.51 -22.45
CA ALA A 424 -41.61 -8.93 -22.57
C ALA A 424 -42.73 -9.46 -23.46
N GLY A 425 -42.38 -9.93 -24.66
CA GLY A 425 -43.32 -10.59 -25.55
C GLY A 425 -43.99 -11.71 -24.74
N ALA A 426 -45.32 -11.75 -24.78
CA ALA A 426 -46.09 -12.79 -24.10
C ALA A 426 -45.46 -14.16 -24.39
N PRO A 427 -45.31 -15.03 -23.38
CA PRO A 427 -44.70 -16.34 -23.56
C PRO A 427 -45.39 -17.05 -24.72
N ASP A 428 -44.59 -17.43 -25.72
CA ASP A 428 -45.03 -18.17 -26.88
C ASP A 428 -45.71 -19.45 -26.37
N ALA A 429 -47.03 -19.48 -26.46
CA ALA A 429 -47.84 -20.62 -26.04
C ALA A 429 -47.48 -21.76 -26.99
N GLY A 430 -46.54 -22.59 -26.56
CA GLY A 430 -46.05 -23.74 -27.32
C GLY A 430 -47.22 -24.54 -27.88
N PRO A 431 -47.07 -25.10 -29.10
CA PRO A 431 -48.17 -25.75 -29.81
C PRO A 431 -48.77 -26.87 -28.95
N PRO A 432 -50.11 -27.01 -28.94
CA PRO A 432 -50.77 -28.01 -28.12
C PRO A 432 -50.32 -29.40 -28.52
N ASN A 433 -49.77 -30.15 -27.55
CA ASN A 433 -49.47 -31.56 -27.69
C ASN A 433 -50.75 -32.31 -28.07
N LYS A 434 -50.84 -32.75 -29.33
CA LYS A 434 -51.83 -33.74 -29.75
C LYS A 434 -51.38 -35.10 -29.22
N LYS A 435 -52.13 -35.65 -28.26
CA LYS A 435 -52.14 -37.08 -27.96
C LYS A 435 -53.10 -37.79 -28.89
#